data_AF-A0A2E7A236-F1
#
_entry.id   AF-A0A2E7A236-F1
#
_cell.length_a   1.000
_cell.length_b   1.000
_cell.length_c   1.000
_cell.angle_alpha   90.00
_cell.angle_beta   90.00
_cell.angle_gamma   90.00
#
_symmetry.space_group_name_H-M   'P 1'
#
loop_
_entity.id
_entity.type
_entity.pdbx_description
1 polymer ?
#
loop_
_entity_poly.entity_id
_entity_poly.type
_entity_poly.pdbx_seq_one_letter_code
_entity_poly.pdbx_strand_id
1 'polypeptide(L)'
;MGLSRHRDAVSLRSSIKMPDIASVHNSVGPLHSIPSTGREGIERPASLETPADRLQRQDRVEVSRHAEWFQALREMPEIRQDRVDAVQKAIQQDAYITPEKIDAAIQGLLQDVLG
;
A
#
# COMPACT_ATOMS: atom_id res chain seq x y z
N MET A 1 -57.45 -12.44 -18.27
CA MET A 1 -57.39 -13.86 -17.85
C MET A 1 -56.52 -14.62 -18.83
N GLY A 2 -55.51 -15.33 -18.37
CA GLY A 2 -54.63 -16.13 -19.24
C GLY A 2 -53.18 -16.17 -18.78
N LEU A 3 -52.95 -16.66 -17.55
CA LEU A 3 -51.64 -17.01 -17.00
C LEU A 3 -51.22 -18.40 -17.51
N SER A 4 -50.01 -18.54 -18.05
CA SER A 4 -49.10 -19.72 -17.95
C SER A 4 -47.87 -19.46 -18.82
N ARG A 5 -46.71 -19.11 -18.24
CA ARG A 5 -45.70 -19.99 -17.61
C ARG A 5 -45.27 -21.15 -18.51
N HIS A 6 -44.08 -21.02 -19.11
CA HIS A 6 -42.92 -21.89 -18.88
C HIS A 6 -41.84 -21.59 -19.91
N ARG A 7 -40.58 -21.84 -19.52
CA ARG A 7 -39.32 -21.81 -20.28
C ARG A 7 -38.60 -20.47 -20.23
N ASP A 8 -37.33 -20.36 -19.88
CA ASP A 8 -36.33 -21.29 -19.36
C ASP A 8 -35.30 -20.43 -18.62
N ALA A 9 -34.76 -20.96 -17.52
CA ALA A 9 -33.65 -20.35 -16.82
C ALA A 9 -32.39 -20.42 -17.70
N VAL A 10 -32.01 -19.30 -18.33
CA VAL A 10 -30.71 -19.19 -19.01
C VAL A 10 -29.73 -18.54 -18.05
N SER A 11 -29.16 -19.40 -17.21
CA SER A 11 -27.95 -19.17 -16.44
C SER A 11 -26.79 -18.90 -17.41
N LEU A 12 -26.53 -17.64 -17.72
CA LEU A 12 -25.25 -17.20 -18.26
C LEU A 12 -24.45 -16.60 -17.11
N ARG A 13 -23.86 -17.51 -16.31
CA ARG A 13 -22.68 -17.17 -15.51
C ARG A 13 -21.63 -16.70 -16.50
N SER A 14 -21.52 -15.38 -16.67
CA SER A 14 -20.38 -14.74 -17.31
C SER A 14 -19.15 -15.17 -16.52
N SER A 15 -18.50 -16.22 -17.01
CA SER A 15 -17.25 -16.72 -16.51
C SER A 15 -16.23 -15.62 -16.76
N ILE A 16 -15.99 -14.77 -15.75
CA ILE A 16 -14.80 -13.95 -15.70
C ILE A 16 -13.66 -14.96 -15.65
N LYS A 17 -13.06 -15.22 -16.82
CA LYS A 17 -11.77 -15.89 -16.91
C LYS A 17 -10.82 -15.04 -16.08
N MET A 18 -10.52 -15.50 -14.86
CA MET A 18 -9.35 -15.01 -14.16
C MET A 18 -8.17 -15.20 -15.12
N PRO A 19 -7.37 -14.17 -15.42
CA PRO A 19 -6.10 -14.40 -16.07
C PRO A 19 -5.30 -15.33 -15.15
N ASP A 20 -4.98 -16.50 -15.67
CA ASP A 20 -4.10 -17.46 -15.02
C ASP A 20 -2.78 -16.72 -14.75
N ILE A 21 -2.47 -16.46 -13.48
CA ILE A 21 -1.17 -15.92 -13.11
C ILE A 21 -0.22 -17.09 -13.33
N ALA A 22 0.36 -17.16 -14.53
CA ALA A 22 1.39 -18.12 -14.87
C ALA A 22 2.38 -18.19 -13.70
N SER A 23 2.65 -19.40 -13.20
CA SER A 23 3.74 -19.63 -12.27
C SER A 23 5.00 -19.02 -12.88
N VAL A 24 5.50 -17.93 -12.30
CA VAL A 24 6.78 -17.35 -12.66
C VAL A 24 7.83 -18.34 -12.19
N HIS A 25 8.22 -19.26 -13.08
CA HIS A 25 9.41 -20.05 -12.87
C HIS A 25 10.58 -19.06 -12.97
N ASN A 26 11.10 -18.58 -11.84
CA ASN A 26 12.38 -17.87 -11.87
C ASN A 26 13.49 -18.92 -11.95
N SER A 27 13.60 -19.57 -13.11
CA SER A 27 14.72 -20.45 -13.42
C SER A 27 15.87 -19.60 -13.93
N VAL A 28 16.63 -19.02 -13.01
CA VAL A 28 17.97 -18.52 -13.33
C VAL A 28 18.91 -19.71 -13.49
N GLY A 29 18.94 -20.28 -14.70
CA GLY A 29 20.04 -21.14 -15.12
C GLY A 29 21.35 -20.33 -15.16
N PRO A 30 22.53 -20.95 -15.03
CA PRO A 30 23.79 -20.23 -15.04
C PRO A 30 23.96 -19.53 -16.39
N LEU A 31 23.95 -18.20 -16.39
CA LEU A 31 24.25 -17.41 -17.57
C LEU A 31 25.73 -17.65 -17.92
N HIS A 32 25.98 -18.29 -19.06
CA HIS A 32 27.31 -18.44 -19.62
C HIS A 32 27.79 -17.03 -20.02
N SER A 33 28.61 -16.40 -19.18
CA SER A 33 29.18 -15.09 -19.47
C SER A 33 30.30 -15.24 -20.52
N ILE A 34 30.11 -14.57 -21.65
CA ILE A 34 31.12 -14.30 -22.69
C ILE A 34 32.47 -13.87 -22.09
N PRO A 35 33.61 -14.43 -22.55
CA PRO A 35 34.91 -14.03 -22.02
C PRO A 35 35.32 -12.66 -22.56
N SER A 36 35.34 -11.66 -21.67
CA SER A 36 36.04 -10.41 -21.92
C SER A 36 37.55 -10.67 -21.85
N THR A 37 38.22 -10.64 -23.00
CA THR A 37 39.68 -10.68 -23.09
C THR A 37 40.27 -9.40 -22.49
N GLY A 38 40.97 -9.55 -21.37
CA GLY A 38 41.96 -8.59 -20.88
C GLY A 38 41.65 -7.95 -19.53
N ARG A 39 42.14 -8.56 -18.44
CA ARG A 39 42.96 -7.88 -17.43
C ARG A 39 43.48 -8.87 -16.39
N GLU A 40 44.72 -8.63 -16.01
CA GLU A 40 45.58 -9.47 -15.19
C GLU A 40 45.03 -9.74 -13.78
N GLY A 41 45.52 -10.83 -13.21
CA GLY A 41 45.00 -11.48 -12.02
C GLY A 41 44.95 -10.59 -10.78
N ILE A 42 43.81 -10.68 -10.11
CA ILE A 42 43.70 -10.45 -8.67
C ILE A 42 43.05 -11.72 -8.14
N GLU A 43 43.85 -12.58 -7.51
CA GLU A 43 43.37 -13.74 -6.79
C GLU A 43 42.48 -13.25 -5.64
N ARG A 44 41.17 -13.43 -5.80
CA ARG A 44 40.21 -13.20 -4.72
C ARG A 44 40.40 -14.35 -3.73
N PRO A 45 40.78 -14.11 -2.46
CA PRO A 45 40.85 -15.19 -1.49
C PRO A 45 39.42 -15.76 -1.35
N ALA A 46 39.27 -17.03 -1.69
CA ALA A 46 38.05 -17.77 -1.40
C ALA A 46 37.94 -17.85 0.13
N SER A 47 37.15 -16.96 0.73
CA SER A 47 36.73 -17.13 2.11
C SER A 47 36.02 -18.48 2.21
N LEU A 48 36.58 -19.35 3.05
CA LEU A 48 35.98 -20.63 3.41
C LEU A 48 34.69 -20.37 4.17
N GLU A 49 33.55 -20.37 3.48
CA GLU A 49 32.23 -20.37 4.14
C GLU A 49 32.11 -21.67 4.96
N THR A 50 32.17 -21.55 6.28
CA THR A 50 31.90 -22.66 7.21
C THR A 50 30.44 -23.12 7.06
N PRO A 51 30.13 -24.41 7.23
CA PRO A 51 28.79 -24.96 7.06
C PRO A 51 27.73 -24.35 7.99
N ALA A 52 28.15 -23.67 9.08
CA ALA A 52 27.27 -22.90 9.96
C ALA A 52 26.69 -21.63 9.30
N ASP A 53 27.41 -21.02 8.36
CA ASP A 53 27.00 -19.78 7.68
C ASP A 53 25.88 -20.04 6.64
N ARG A 54 25.83 -21.28 6.11
CA ARG A 54 24.76 -21.74 5.20
C ARG A 54 23.43 -22.01 5.91
N LEU A 55 23.45 -22.33 7.20
CA LEU A 55 22.23 -22.54 8.01
C LEU A 55 21.57 -21.21 8.45
N GLN A 56 22.26 -20.08 8.27
CA GLN A 56 21.79 -18.76 8.70
C GLN A 56 21.39 -17.82 7.55
N ARG A 57 21.40 -18.26 6.29
CA ARG A 57 20.76 -17.53 5.19
C ARG A 57 19.25 -17.61 5.31
N GLN A 58 18.71 -16.91 6.29
CA GLN A 58 17.29 -16.60 6.38
C GLN A 58 17.02 -15.48 5.39
N ASP A 59 16.05 -15.67 4.50
CA ASP A 59 15.57 -14.62 3.62
C ASP A 59 15.04 -13.48 4.48
N ARG A 60 15.82 -12.40 4.56
CA ARG A 60 15.43 -11.19 5.28
C ARG A 60 14.50 -10.38 4.38
N VAL A 61 13.25 -10.25 4.81
CA VAL A 61 12.30 -9.32 4.20
C VAL A 61 12.31 -8.01 4.97
N GLU A 62 12.52 -6.90 4.26
CA GLU A 62 12.42 -5.55 4.82
C GLU A 62 11.13 -4.89 4.35
N VAL A 63 10.42 -4.24 5.27
CA VAL A 63 9.23 -3.47 4.93
C VAL A 63 9.69 -2.14 4.34
N SER A 64 9.26 -1.87 3.11
CA SER A 64 9.54 -0.56 2.51
C SER A 64 8.76 0.54 3.22
N ARG A 65 9.34 1.74 3.32
CA ARG A 65 8.67 2.94 3.86
C ARG A 65 7.29 3.22 3.24
N HIS A 66 7.11 2.87 1.97
CA HIS A 66 5.83 3.03 1.28
C HIS A 66 4.75 2.11 1.84
N ALA A 67 5.10 0.89 2.24
CA ALA A 67 4.16 -0.05 2.85
C ALA A 67 3.67 0.46 4.21
N GLU A 68 4.54 1.11 4.98
CA GLU A 68 4.16 1.78 6.24
C GLU A 68 3.13 2.89 6.00
N TRP A 69 3.31 3.71 4.96
CA TRP A 69 2.34 4.76 4.60
C TRP A 69 1.01 4.19 4.12
N PHE A 70 1.02 3.12 3.32
CA PHE A 70 -0.22 2.46 2.91
C PHE A 70 -0.96 1.83 4.10
N GLN A 71 -0.23 1.31 5.07
CA GLN A 71 -0.82 0.81 6.30
C GLN A 71 -1.45 1.95 7.12
N ALA A 72 -0.75 3.07 7.30
CA ALA A 72 -1.29 4.25 7.97
C ALA A 72 -2.57 4.77 7.30
N LEU A 73 -2.61 4.82 5.95
CA LEU A 73 -3.80 5.22 5.19
C LEU A 73 -4.98 4.26 5.37
N ARG A 74 -4.73 2.96 5.53
CA ARG A 74 -5.78 1.95 5.78
C ARG A 74 -6.32 2.00 7.21
N GLU A 75 -5.48 2.39 8.15
CA GLU A 75 -5.83 2.54 9.57
C GLU A 75 -6.53 3.89 9.84
N MET A 76 -6.43 4.86 8.93
CA MET A 76 -7.18 6.10 9.04
C MET A 76 -8.68 5.78 9.05
N PRO A 77 -9.43 6.29 10.05
CA PRO A 77 -10.86 6.11 10.09
C PRO A 77 -11.49 6.77 8.85
N GLU A 78 -12.59 6.19 8.37
CA GLU A 78 -13.38 6.82 7.32
C GLU A 78 -13.69 8.27 7.70
N ILE A 79 -13.61 9.17 6.72
CA ILE A 79 -13.94 10.57 6.91
C ILE A 79 -15.34 10.62 7.53
N ARG A 80 -15.45 11.27 8.69
CA ARG A 80 -16.74 11.48 9.36
C ARG A 80 -17.53 12.52 8.57
N GLN A 81 -18.07 12.10 7.43
CA GLN A 81 -18.72 12.97 6.45
C GLN A 81 -19.80 13.85 7.10
N ASP A 82 -20.56 13.29 8.04
CA ASP A 82 -21.56 14.04 8.82
C ASP A 82 -20.99 15.27 9.53
N ARG A 83 -19.76 15.18 10.09
CA ARG A 83 -19.12 16.33 10.74
C ARG A 83 -18.64 17.35 9.73
N VAL A 84 -18.14 16.88 8.59
CA VAL A 84 -17.71 17.76 7.49
C VAL A 84 -18.90 18.53 6.96
N ASP A 85 -20.02 17.85 6.70
CA ASP A 85 -21.25 18.46 6.19
C ASP A 85 -21.85 19.46 7.19
N ALA A 86 -21.85 19.13 8.49
CA ALA A 86 -22.30 20.04 9.53
C ALA A 86 -21.45 21.33 9.60
N VAL A 87 -20.13 21.20 9.49
CA VAL A 87 -19.22 22.35 9.46
C VAL A 87 -19.41 23.17 8.19
N GLN A 88 -19.50 22.53 7.02
CA GLN A 88 -19.76 23.22 5.75
C GLN A 88 -21.06 24.02 5.81
N LYS A 89 -22.14 23.43 6.34
CA LYS A 89 -23.42 24.12 6.53
C LYS A 89 -23.29 25.31 7.46
N ALA A 90 -22.58 25.18 8.58
CA ALA A 90 -22.35 26.29 9.50
C ALA A 90 -21.57 27.44 8.84
N ILE A 91 -20.60 27.12 7.97
CA ILE A 91 -19.83 28.13 7.21
C ILE A 91 -20.73 28.85 6.21
N GLN A 92 -21.54 28.11 5.44
CA GLN A 92 -22.48 28.69 4.47
C GLN A 92 -23.54 29.60 5.12
N GLN A 93 -23.84 29.37 6.40
CA GLN A 93 -24.79 30.14 7.18
C GLN A 93 -24.13 31.31 7.94
N ASP A 94 -22.82 31.56 7.73
CA ASP A 94 -22.00 32.50 8.51
C ASP A 94 -22.05 32.28 10.03
N ALA A 95 -22.53 31.12 10.47
CA ALA A 95 -22.68 30.74 11.87
C ALA A 95 -21.46 29.95 12.41
N TYR A 96 -20.46 29.72 11.56
CA TYR A 96 -19.26 28.98 11.96
C TYR A 96 -18.35 29.80 12.86
N ILE A 97 -18.22 31.10 12.59
CA ILE A 97 -17.35 32.02 13.33
C ILE A 97 -18.14 32.60 14.50
N THR A 98 -17.77 32.20 15.71
CA THR A 98 -18.33 32.75 16.94
C THR A 98 -17.22 33.42 17.77
N PRO A 99 -17.54 34.40 18.62
CA PRO A 99 -16.56 35.08 19.46
C PRO A 99 -15.71 34.10 20.27
N GLU A 100 -16.33 33.05 20.81
CA GLU A 100 -15.66 32.05 21.65
C GLU A 100 -14.62 31.24 20.87
N LYS A 101 -14.90 30.94 19.59
CA LYS A 101 -13.94 30.24 18.72
C LYS A 101 -12.76 31.13 18.34
N ILE A 102 -13.00 32.44 18.18
CA ILE A 102 -11.93 33.41 17.90
C ILE A 102 -11.02 33.50 19.12
N ASP A 103 -11.58 33.67 20.32
CA ASP A 103 -10.81 33.74 21.56
C ASP A 103 -9.99 32.48 21.79
N ALA A 104 -10.58 31.30 21.58
CA ALA A 104 -9.87 30.03 21.66
C ALA A 104 -8.74 29.91 20.63
N ALA A 105 -8.97 30.34 19.38
CA ALA A 105 -7.96 30.34 18.33
C ALA A 105 -6.80 31.29 18.64
N ILE A 106 -7.08 32.47 19.18
CA ILE A 106 -6.07 33.44 19.61
C ILE A 106 -5.24 32.88 20.77
N GLN A 107 -5.89 32.27 21.77
CA GLN A 107 -5.20 31.64 22.90
C GLN A 107 -4.30 30.49 22.45
N GLY A 108 -4.78 29.63 21.55
CA GLY A 108 -3.97 28.56 20.95
C GLY A 108 -2.76 29.11 20.19
N LEU A 109 -2.95 30.14 19.38
CA LEU A 109 -1.86 30.79 18.66
C LEU A 109 -0.82 31.42 19.60
N LEU A 110 -1.27 32.10 20.66
CA LEU A 110 -0.36 32.65 21.68
C LEU A 110 0.43 31.54 22.38
N GLN A 111 -0.21 30.40 22.67
CA GLN A 111 0.45 29.24 23.26
C GLN A 111 1.50 28.62 22.33
N ASP A 112 1.23 28.55 21.02
CA ASP A 112 2.16 27.99 20.05
C ASP A 112 3.38 28.91 19.79
N VAL A 113 3.21 30.23 19.91
CA VAL A 113 4.27 31.22 19.66
C VAL A 113 5.09 31.53 20.92
N LEU A 114 4.47 31.49 22.11
CA LEU A 114 5.12 31.82 23.38
C LEU A 114 5.53 30.58 24.22
N GLY A 115 5.07 29.40 23.83
CA GLY A 115 5.56 28.10 24.35
C GLY A 115 6.90 27.70 23.76
#